data_AF-A0A9D8JI48-F1
#
_entry.id   AF-A0A9D8JI48-F1
#
_cell.length_a   1.000
_cell.length_b   1.000
_cell.length_c   1.000
_cell.angle_alpha   90.00
_cell.angle_beta   90.00
_cell.angle_gamma   90.00
#
_symmetry.space_group_name_H-M   'P 1'
#
loop_
_entity.id
_entity.type
_entity.pdbx_description
1 polymer ?
#
loop_
_entity_poly.entity_id
_entity_poly.type
_entity_poly.pdbx_seq_one_letter_code
_entity_poly.pdbx_strand_id
1 'polypeptide(L)'
;MNQLIRCITCDEIFLRTPFDQWPEYESVIGRPPESYRAIERDDFQFFLKHHQNHQTETLDIVEDSFVSEKPYSEPIKVSYFKATNGREKFVVKKFRTRINEPLTYQLIHGDYSLKLLRLEIQSKEIAQQLERELKTPPLPRPKVDAFLKLYRQVLETIDIKALERIPEDSPHPLQIDYKIDEISLAYLLRNCRNIFKGQEYKEIEAFIHRHKDDGVLLLKATYQIQISEIAKSKKEALSIQKAVEEKRVVEKK
;
A
#
# COMPACT_ATOMS: atom_id res chain seq x y z
N MET A 1 16.29 -12.78 11.87
CA MET A 1 15.56 -12.85 10.59
C MET A 1 14.09 -13.05 10.92
N ASN A 2 13.19 -12.27 10.35
CA ASN A 2 11.77 -12.38 10.66
C ASN A 2 11.18 -13.60 9.92
N GLN A 3 10.28 -14.35 10.57
CA GLN A 3 9.68 -15.54 9.97
C GLN A 3 8.17 -15.50 10.18
N LEU A 4 7.40 -15.61 9.10
CA LEU A 4 5.95 -15.66 9.19
C LEU A 4 5.50 -17.12 9.32
N ILE A 5 4.74 -17.42 10.37
CA ILE A 5 4.30 -18.77 10.72
C ILE A 5 2.78 -18.77 10.72
N ARG A 6 2.19 -19.78 10.08
CA ARG A 6 0.74 -20.01 10.04
C ARG A 6 0.41 -21.29 10.77
N CYS A 7 -0.64 -21.26 11.59
CA CYS A 7 -1.32 -22.47 12.00
C CYS A 7 -2.34 -22.89 10.92
N ILE A 8 -2.19 -24.08 10.34
CA ILE A 8 -3.07 -24.59 9.28
C ILE A 8 -4.49 -24.87 9.81
N THR A 9 -4.61 -25.28 11.08
CA THR A 9 -5.89 -25.65 11.68
C THR A 9 -6.82 -24.45 11.90
N CYS A 10 -6.32 -23.34 12.46
CA CYS A 10 -7.12 -22.17 12.83
C CYS A 10 -6.82 -20.90 12.02
N ASP A 11 -5.86 -20.94 11.08
CA ASP A 11 -5.37 -19.78 10.29
C ASP A 11 -4.74 -18.65 11.11
N GLU A 12 -4.37 -18.91 12.37
CA GLU A 12 -3.64 -17.92 13.15
C GLU A 12 -2.23 -17.69 12.58
N ILE A 13 -1.81 -16.43 12.54
CA ILE A 13 -0.55 -15.99 11.98
C ILE A 13 0.31 -15.37 13.07
N PHE A 14 1.56 -15.81 13.15
CA PHE A 14 2.56 -15.25 14.01
C PHE A 14 3.76 -14.77 13.18
N LEU A 15 4.15 -13.50 13.34
CA LEU A 15 5.40 -13.01 12.80
C LEU A 15 6.47 -13.12 13.88
N ARG A 16 7.32 -14.12 13.76
CA ARG A 16 8.46 -14.29 14.66
C ARG A 16 9.49 -13.21 14.40
N THR A 17 9.89 -12.52 15.46
CA THR A 17 10.91 -11.47 15.42
C THR A 17 12.02 -11.75 16.45
N PRO A 18 13.19 -11.12 16.31
CA PRO A 18 14.23 -11.18 17.35
C PRO A 18 13.79 -10.59 18.71
N PHE A 19 12.68 -9.86 18.75
CA PHE A 19 12.18 -9.16 19.94
C PHE A 19 11.16 -9.97 20.73
N ASP A 20 10.74 -11.14 20.25
CA ASP A 20 9.70 -11.96 20.91
C ASP A 20 10.11 -12.44 22.32
N GLN A 21 11.42 -12.35 22.63
CA GLN A 21 12.02 -12.71 23.92
C GLN A 21 12.48 -11.49 24.73
N TRP A 22 12.19 -10.26 24.26
CA TRP A 22 12.59 -9.05 24.98
C TRP A 22 11.62 -8.78 26.14
N PRO A 23 12.13 -8.35 27.31
CA PRO A 23 11.29 -8.06 28.45
C PRO A 23 10.44 -6.80 28.24
N GLU A 24 9.21 -6.83 28.75
CA GLU A 24 8.38 -5.65 28.89
C GLU A 24 8.70 -4.93 30.21
N TYR A 25 8.62 -3.60 30.23
CA TYR A 25 8.91 -2.81 31.43
C TYR A 25 7.67 -2.07 31.90
N GLU A 26 7.32 -2.25 33.17
CA GLU A 26 6.21 -1.54 33.81
C GLU A 26 6.73 -0.66 34.95
N SER A 27 6.12 0.53 35.08
CA SER A 27 6.37 1.39 36.24
C SER A 27 5.68 0.82 37.48
N VAL A 28 6.40 0.76 38.58
CA VAL A 28 5.83 0.27 39.84
C VAL A 28 5.07 1.41 40.52
N ILE A 29 3.75 1.32 40.57
CA ILE A 29 2.88 2.28 41.26
C ILE A 29 3.36 2.46 42.71
N GLY A 30 3.58 3.70 43.13
CA GLY A 30 3.99 4.03 44.51
C GLY A 30 5.50 4.01 44.78
N ARG A 31 6.33 3.87 43.74
CA ARG A 31 7.80 3.98 43.84
C ARG A 31 8.32 5.14 42.98
N PRO A 32 9.57 5.59 43.19
CA PRO A 32 10.17 6.67 42.40
C PRO A 32 10.12 6.39 40.89
N PRO A 33 10.13 7.44 40.03
CA PRO A 33 10.06 7.29 38.57
C PRO A 33 11.11 6.38 37.94
N GLU A 34 12.18 6.07 38.66
CA GLU A 34 13.32 5.26 38.21
C GLU A 34 13.16 3.76 38.53
N SER A 35 12.08 3.34 39.20
CA SER A 35 11.84 1.92 39.49
C SER A 35 10.94 1.28 38.44
N TYR A 36 11.56 0.50 37.55
CA TYR A 36 10.88 -0.33 36.57
C TYR A 36 10.98 -1.80 36.95
N ARG A 37 9.94 -2.57 36.65
CA ARG A 37 9.97 -4.02 36.72
C ARG A 37 10.07 -4.58 35.31
N ALA A 38 11.08 -5.41 35.06
CA ALA A 38 11.16 -6.23 33.85
C ALA A 38 10.21 -7.44 33.99
N ILE A 39 9.45 -7.69 32.94
CA ILE A 39 8.55 -8.82 32.79
C ILE A 39 9.06 -9.62 31.61
N GLU A 40 9.75 -10.73 31.90
CA GLU A 40 10.23 -11.67 30.89
C GLU A 40 9.05 -12.32 30.17
N ARG A 41 9.09 -12.28 28.84
CA ARG A 41 8.07 -12.89 27.98
C ARG A 41 8.75 -13.60 26.81
N ASP A 42 8.15 -14.69 26.37
CA ASP A 42 8.50 -15.37 25.14
C ASP A 42 7.20 -15.61 24.35
N ASP A 43 6.85 -14.62 23.53
CA ASP A 43 5.58 -14.63 22.80
C ASP A 43 5.53 -15.77 21.77
N PHE A 44 6.69 -16.16 21.21
CA PHE A 44 6.76 -17.28 20.29
C PHE A 44 6.52 -18.62 21.00
N GLN A 45 7.10 -18.84 22.17
CA GLN A 45 6.80 -20.03 22.97
C GLN A 45 5.34 -20.07 23.43
N PHE A 46 4.75 -18.92 23.74
CA PHE A 46 3.32 -18.84 24.03
C PHE A 46 2.48 -19.30 22.83
N PHE A 47 2.79 -18.79 21.63
CA PHE A 47 2.14 -19.23 20.39
C PHE A 47 2.27 -20.74 20.17
N LEU A 48 3.47 -21.31 20.30
CA LEU A 48 3.69 -22.76 20.13
C LEU A 48 2.92 -23.61 21.13
N LYS A 49 2.84 -23.19 22.40
CA LYS A 49 2.05 -23.90 23.43
C LYS A 49 0.56 -23.86 23.13
N HIS A 50 0.05 -22.71 22.70
CA HIS A 50 -1.35 -22.58 22.28
C HIS A 50 -1.69 -23.51 21.10
N HIS A 51 -0.71 -23.76 20.22
CA HIS A 51 -0.84 -24.54 18.99
C HIS A 51 -0.20 -25.93 19.06
N GLN A 52 0.07 -26.49 20.25
CA GLN A 52 0.85 -27.73 20.42
C GLN A 52 0.30 -28.95 19.66
N ASN A 53 -1.01 -28.97 19.40
CA ASN A 53 -1.71 -30.06 18.69
C ASN A 53 -2.10 -29.66 17.26
N HIS A 54 -1.71 -28.48 16.80
CA HIS A 54 -2.02 -27.99 15.47
C HIS A 54 -0.81 -28.14 14.56
N GLN A 55 -1.06 -28.33 13.26
CA GLN A 55 0.01 -28.27 12.28
C GLN A 55 0.30 -26.81 11.94
N THR A 56 1.59 -26.47 11.90
CA THR A 56 2.08 -25.16 11.52
C THR A 56 2.94 -25.24 10.27
N GLU A 57 2.96 -24.16 9.49
CA GLU A 57 3.80 -24.00 8.31
C GLU A 57 4.46 -22.62 8.30
N THR A 58 5.55 -22.47 7.55
CA THR A 58 6.18 -21.17 7.30
C THR A 58 5.62 -20.58 6.02
N LEU A 59 5.42 -19.27 6.02
CA LEU A 59 5.04 -18.50 4.84
C LEU A 59 6.18 -17.55 4.45
N ASP A 60 6.52 -17.53 3.17
CA ASP A 60 7.43 -16.56 2.58
C ASP A 60 6.66 -15.32 2.16
N ILE A 61 7.17 -14.16 2.53
CA ILE A 61 6.58 -12.87 2.15
C ILE A 61 6.96 -12.60 0.68
N VAL A 62 5.96 -12.33 -0.15
CA VAL A 62 6.20 -11.94 -1.55
C VAL A 62 6.75 -10.52 -1.56
N GLU A 63 7.92 -10.33 -2.16
CA GLU A 63 8.54 -9.01 -2.32
C GLU A 63 7.61 -8.05 -3.10
N ASP A 64 7.73 -6.76 -2.82
CA ASP A 64 6.93 -5.68 -3.43
C ASP A 64 5.40 -5.83 -3.31
N SER A 65 4.92 -6.67 -2.39
CA SER A 65 3.49 -6.88 -2.13
C SER A 65 2.93 -6.04 -0.98
N PHE A 66 3.73 -5.20 -0.34
CA PHE A 66 3.26 -4.37 0.77
C PHE A 66 2.41 -3.20 0.27
N VAL A 67 1.24 -3.03 0.88
CA VAL A 67 0.37 -1.88 0.66
C VAL A 67 -0.30 -1.48 1.96
N SER A 68 -0.58 -0.20 2.18
CA SER A 68 -1.33 0.27 3.35
C SER A 68 -2.37 1.31 3.03
N GLU A 69 -3.45 1.29 3.80
CA GLU A 69 -4.60 2.19 3.64
C GLU A 69 -4.27 3.65 4.03
N LYS A 70 -3.24 3.83 4.87
CA LYS A 70 -2.79 5.11 5.42
C LYS A 70 -1.30 5.33 5.16
N PRO A 71 -0.76 6.54 5.40
CA PRO A 71 0.65 6.85 5.16
C PRO A 71 1.60 5.90 5.90
N TYR A 72 2.81 5.69 5.38
CA TYR A 72 3.79 4.83 6.06
C TYR A 72 4.17 5.32 7.46
N SER A 73 4.07 6.62 7.72
CA SER A 73 4.30 7.21 9.05
C SER A 73 3.19 6.93 10.07
N GLU A 74 2.01 6.48 9.64
CA GLU A 74 0.88 6.22 10.54
C GLU A 74 1.11 4.92 11.33
N PRO A 75 1.27 4.99 12.67
CA PRO A 75 1.51 3.81 13.50
C PRO A 75 0.34 2.85 13.60
N ILE A 76 -0.92 3.31 13.49
CA ILE A 76 -2.12 2.46 13.61
C ILE A 76 -2.75 2.14 12.25
N LYS A 77 -1.96 2.19 11.17
CA LYS A 77 -2.43 1.84 9.83
C LYS A 77 -2.73 0.36 9.69
N VAL A 78 -3.72 0.06 8.86
CA VAL A 78 -3.93 -1.28 8.33
C VAL A 78 -3.05 -1.43 7.08
N SER A 79 -2.27 -2.50 7.04
CA SER A 79 -1.42 -2.86 5.91
C SER A 79 -1.76 -4.27 5.45
N TYR A 80 -1.54 -4.56 4.18
CA TYR A 80 -1.70 -5.86 3.57
C TYR A 80 -0.42 -6.22 2.85
N PHE A 81 -0.09 -7.51 2.83
CA PHE A 81 0.98 -8.04 1.99
C PHE A 81 0.64 -9.47 1.57
N LYS A 82 1.25 -9.94 0.49
CA LYS A 82 1.06 -11.32 0.01
C LYS A 82 2.10 -12.23 0.65
N ALA A 83 1.69 -13.43 0.99
CA ALA A 83 2.57 -14.47 1.49
C ALA A 83 2.26 -15.81 0.80
N THR A 84 3.23 -16.72 0.75
CA THR A 84 3.07 -18.02 0.09
C THR A 84 3.77 -19.13 0.88
N ASN A 85 3.21 -20.34 0.86
CA ASN A 85 3.88 -21.56 1.32
C ASN A 85 4.55 -22.32 0.15
N GLY A 86 4.75 -21.65 -0.99
CA GLY A 86 5.25 -22.23 -2.24
C GLY A 86 4.19 -22.95 -3.09
N ARG A 87 2.98 -23.22 -2.54
CA ARG A 87 1.87 -23.86 -3.27
C ARG A 87 0.72 -22.91 -3.50
N GLU A 88 0.36 -22.17 -2.47
CA GLU A 88 -0.78 -21.25 -2.45
C GLU A 88 -0.30 -19.84 -2.10
N LYS A 89 -1.10 -18.84 -2.47
CA LYS A 89 -0.89 -17.44 -2.11
C LYS A 89 -1.98 -16.99 -1.17
N PHE A 90 -1.59 -16.20 -0.19
CA PHE A 90 -2.46 -15.65 0.83
C PHE A 90 -2.25 -14.16 0.92
N VAL A 91 -3.26 -13.45 1.42
CA VAL A 91 -3.11 -12.07 1.86
C VAL A 91 -3.02 -12.06 3.39
N VAL A 92 -2.09 -11.29 3.91
CA VAL A 92 -1.92 -11.10 5.35
C VAL A 92 -2.24 -9.66 5.67
N LYS A 93 -3.27 -9.46 6.49
CA LYS A 93 -3.64 -8.16 7.04
C LYS A 93 -2.88 -7.93 8.34
N LYS A 94 -2.13 -6.84 8.40
CA LYS A 94 -1.34 -6.38 9.55
C LYS A 94 -1.97 -5.11 10.11
N PHE A 95 -2.32 -5.12 11.40
CA PHE A 95 -2.97 -3.97 12.05
C PHE A 95 -2.78 -3.99 13.57
N ARG A 96 -3.11 -2.88 14.21
CA ARG A 96 -3.29 -2.76 15.67
C ARG A 96 -4.30 -1.65 15.94
N THR A 97 -4.98 -1.68 17.08
CA THR A 97 -6.01 -0.65 17.37
C THR A 97 -5.42 0.55 18.09
N ARG A 98 -4.38 0.33 18.91
CA ARG A 98 -3.66 1.39 19.64
C ARG A 98 -2.15 1.23 19.51
N ILE A 99 -1.42 2.32 19.73
CA ILE A 99 0.05 2.35 19.62
C ILE A 99 0.72 1.45 20.67
N ASN A 100 0.11 1.32 21.84
CA ASN A 100 0.60 0.50 22.95
C ASN A 100 0.18 -0.97 22.85
N GLU A 101 -0.52 -1.37 21.79
CA GLU A 101 -0.89 -2.76 21.55
C GLU A 101 0.07 -3.42 20.56
N PRO A 102 0.28 -4.75 20.68
CA PRO A 102 1.05 -5.51 19.70
C PRO A 102 0.37 -5.50 18.32
N LEU A 103 1.16 -5.78 17.29
CA LEU A 103 0.65 -5.95 15.94
C LEU A 103 -0.06 -7.30 15.80
N THR A 104 -1.27 -7.26 15.28
CA THR A 104 -2.07 -8.43 14.91
C THR A 104 -1.89 -8.75 13.43
N TYR A 105 -1.81 -10.04 13.13
CA TYR A 105 -1.77 -10.58 11.77
C TYR A 105 -2.96 -11.47 11.54
N GLN A 106 -3.70 -11.22 10.46
CA GLN A 106 -4.86 -12.00 10.06
C GLN A 106 -4.63 -12.54 8.64
N LEU A 107 -4.79 -13.85 8.47
CA LEU A 107 -4.77 -14.50 7.17
C LEU A 107 -6.10 -14.27 6.44
N ILE A 108 -6.00 -13.96 5.16
CA ILE A 108 -7.12 -13.85 4.24
C ILE A 108 -6.82 -14.76 3.04
N HIS A 109 -7.70 -15.73 2.82
CA HIS A 109 -7.63 -16.64 1.67
C HIS A 109 -8.05 -15.89 0.41
N GLY A 110 -7.12 -15.72 -0.54
CA GLY A 110 -7.40 -15.02 -1.79
C GLY A 110 -6.31 -14.04 -2.16
N ASP A 111 -6.70 -12.93 -2.76
CA ASP A 111 -5.79 -11.91 -3.25
C ASP A 111 -6.30 -10.49 -2.97
N TYR A 112 -5.44 -9.49 -3.16
CA TYR A 112 -5.87 -8.10 -3.24
C TYR A 112 -5.48 -7.48 -4.59
N SER A 113 -6.29 -6.50 -5.00
CA SER A 113 -6.03 -5.65 -6.16
C SER A 113 -6.19 -4.18 -5.77
N LEU A 114 -5.67 -3.28 -6.61
CA LEU A 114 -5.83 -1.85 -6.45
C LEU A 114 -6.88 -1.33 -7.43
N LYS A 115 -7.99 -0.84 -6.91
CA LYS A 115 -9.02 -0.18 -7.71
C LYS A 115 -8.72 1.30 -7.79
N LEU A 116 -8.60 1.83 -9.01
CA LEU A 116 -8.50 3.26 -9.23
C LEU A 116 -9.79 3.94 -8.74
N LEU A 117 -9.66 4.88 -7.81
CA LEU A 117 -10.77 5.73 -7.38
C LEU A 117 -10.81 7.03 -8.16
N ARG A 118 -9.64 7.62 -8.39
CA ARG A 118 -9.53 8.94 -8.99
C ARG A 118 -8.20 9.07 -9.71
N LEU A 119 -8.25 9.70 -10.87
CA LEU A 119 -7.10 10.23 -11.58
C LEU A 119 -7.29 11.74 -11.67
N GLU A 120 -6.30 12.53 -11.28
CA GLU A 120 -6.43 14.00 -11.24
C GLU A 120 -5.14 14.72 -11.62
N ILE A 121 -5.31 15.96 -12.12
CA ILE A 121 -4.20 16.91 -12.26
C ILE A 121 -4.04 17.70 -10.97
N GLN A 122 -2.80 18.12 -10.67
CA GLN A 122 -2.45 18.92 -9.50
C GLN A 122 -2.77 20.40 -9.73
N SER A 123 -4.07 20.73 -9.90
CA SER A 123 -4.52 22.04 -10.40
C SER A 123 -3.99 23.23 -9.59
N LYS A 124 -3.90 23.07 -8.26
CA LYS A 124 -3.45 24.13 -7.36
C LYS A 124 -1.95 24.36 -7.51
N GLU A 125 -1.19 23.27 -7.55
CA GLU A 125 0.26 23.24 -7.69
C GLU A 125 0.68 23.78 -9.05
N ILE A 126 -0.01 23.38 -10.13
CA ILE A 126 0.18 23.92 -11.48
C ILE A 126 -0.04 25.43 -11.49
N ALA A 127 -1.15 25.92 -10.93
CA ALA A 127 -1.44 27.34 -10.89
C ALA A 127 -0.37 28.13 -10.12
N GLN A 128 0.05 27.62 -8.97
CA GLN A 128 1.12 28.22 -8.16
C GLN A 128 2.47 28.21 -8.89
N GLN A 129 2.78 27.15 -9.63
CA GLN A 129 4.04 27.06 -10.37
C GLN A 129 4.04 28.00 -11.58
N LEU A 130 2.92 28.09 -12.32
CA LEU A 130 2.75 29.09 -13.39
C LEU A 130 2.91 30.51 -12.86
N GLU A 131 2.28 30.83 -11.72
CA GLU A 131 2.42 32.13 -11.06
C GLU A 131 3.86 32.41 -10.59
N ARG A 132 4.64 31.37 -10.27
CA ARG A 132 6.04 31.52 -9.86
C ARG A 132 6.98 31.76 -11.04
N GLU A 133 6.79 31.04 -12.13
CA GLU A 133 7.68 31.09 -13.30
C GLU A 133 7.35 32.21 -14.27
N LEU A 134 6.07 32.55 -14.43
CA LEU A 134 5.58 33.50 -15.43
C LEU A 134 5.06 34.76 -14.73
N LYS A 135 5.93 35.42 -13.95
CA LYS A 135 5.59 36.61 -13.15
C LYS A 135 5.63 37.92 -13.94
N THR A 136 6.31 37.98 -15.09
CA THR A 136 6.62 39.24 -15.75
C THR A 136 6.55 39.12 -17.28
N PRO A 137 5.41 39.46 -17.91
CA PRO A 137 4.13 39.81 -17.28
C PRO A 137 3.40 38.57 -16.70
N PRO A 138 2.57 38.73 -15.66
CA PRO A 138 1.80 37.64 -15.09
C PRO A 138 0.73 37.15 -16.06
N LEU A 139 0.51 35.83 -16.12
CA LEU A 139 -0.61 35.27 -16.88
C LEU A 139 -1.95 35.71 -16.29
N PRO A 140 -2.89 36.20 -17.11
CA PRO A 140 -4.25 36.50 -16.66
C PRO A 140 -4.94 35.26 -16.08
N ARG A 141 -5.61 35.42 -14.93
CA ARG A 141 -6.30 34.31 -14.25
C ARG A 141 -7.27 33.52 -15.15
N PRO A 142 -8.07 34.15 -16.04
CA PRO A 142 -8.94 33.41 -16.96
C PRO A 142 -8.19 32.47 -17.91
N LYS A 143 -6.95 32.82 -18.31
CA LYS A 143 -6.12 31.95 -19.16
C LYS A 143 -5.57 30.75 -18.38
N VAL A 144 -5.17 30.97 -17.12
CA VAL A 144 -4.73 29.88 -16.22
C VAL A 144 -5.89 28.90 -15.99
N ASP A 145 -7.08 29.41 -15.67
CA ASP A 145 -8.26 28.56 -15.46
C ASP A 145 -8.66 27.81 -16.75
N ALA A 146 -8.52 28.45 -17.92
CA ALA A 146 -8.75 27.79 -19.22
C ALA A 146 -7.73 26.68 -19.50
N PHE A 147 -6.45 26.88 -19.15
CA PHE A 147 -5.41 25.85 -19.27
C PHE A 147 -5.71 24.65 -18.37
N LEU A 148 -6.04 24.89 -17.11
CA LEU A 148 -6.41 23.82 -16.18
C LEU A 148 -7.65 23.05 -16.64
N LYS A 149 -8.65 23.76 -17.17
CA LYS A 149 -9.84 23.14 -17.76
C LYS A 149 -9.49 22.25 -18.95
N LEU A 150 -8.66 22.75 -19.87
CA LEU A 150 -8.18 21.97 -21.01
C LEU A 150 -7.43 20.73 -20.53
N TYR A 151 -6.54 20.85 -19.54
CA TYR A 151 -5.78 19.70 -19.05
C TYR A 151 -6.68 18.63 -18.41
N ARG A 152 -7.72 19.03 -17.67
CA ARG A 152 -8.74 18.08 -17.17
C ARG A 152 -9.48 17.37 -18.30
N GLN A 153 -9.79 18.07 -19.39
CA GLN A 153 -10.45 17.44 -20.54
C GLN A 153 -9.56 16.39 -21.22
N VAL A 154 -8.25 16.62 -21.30
CA VAL A 154 -7.31 15.61 -21.78
C VAL A 154 -7.37 14.36 -20.90
N LEU A 155 -7.41 14.56 -19.58
CA LEU A 155 -7.44 13.48 -18.59
C LEU A 155 -8.63 12.52 -18.76
N GLU A 156 -9.79 13.03 -19.19
CA GLU A 156 -11.00 12.21 -19.41
C GLU A 156 -10.81 11.14 -20.49
N THR A 157 -9.83 11.31 -21.37
CA THR A 157 -9.55 10.39 -22.50
C THR A 157 -8.37 9.46 -22.26
N ILE A 158 -7.66 9.62 -21.14
CA ILE A 158 -6.44 8.87 -20.86
C ILE A 158 -6.77 7.47 -20.32
N ASP A 159 -6.13 6.45 -20.89
CA ASP A 159 -6.06 5.11 -20.29
C ASP A 159 -4.86 5.02 -19.35
N ILE A 160 -5.14 4.93 -18.05
CA ILE A 160 -4.12 4.81 -17.00
C ILE A 160 -3.18 3.62 -17.21
N LYS A 161 -3.65 2.54 -17.85
CA LYS A 161 -2.84 1.34 -18.07
C LYS A 161 -1.71 1.56 -19.08
N ALA A 162 -1.83 2.57 -19.92
CA ALA A 162 -0.82 2.94 -20.91
C ALA A 162 0.20 3.95 -20.34
N LEU A 163 -0.01 4.47 -19.13
CA LEU A 163 0.86 5.47 -18.54
C LEU A 163 2.07 4.87 -17.84
N GLU A 164 3.18 5.58 -17.93
CA GLU A 164 4.39 5.26 -17.18
C GLU A 164 4.25 5.73 -15.73
N ARG A 165 4.38 4.80 -14.79
CA ARG A 165 4.41 5.10 -13.36
C ARG A 165 5.74 5.73 -12.96
N ILE A 166 5.70 6.81 -12.20
CA ILE A 166 6.88 7.33 -11.51
C ILE A 166 7.16 6.46 -10.27
N PRO A 167 8.37 5.88 -10.14
CA PRO A 167 8.79 5.24 -8.92
C PRO A 167 9.14 6.32 -7.89
N GLU A 168 8.13 6.88 -7.24
CA GLU A 168 8.30 7.91 -6.21
C GLU A 168 8.03 7.37 -4.81
N ASP A 169 8.84 7.83 -3.85
CA ASP A 169 8.69 7.62 -2.41
C ASP A 169 7.54 8.47 -1.85
N SER A 170 6.35 8.32 -2.41
CA SER A 170 5.15 8.92 -1.85
C SER A 170 4.96 8.38 -0.42
N PRO A 171 4.77 9.24 0.58
CA PRO A 171 4.44 8.78 1.93
C PRO A 171 3.06 8.09 1.97
N HIS A 172 2.25 8.23 0.90
CA HIS A 172 0.92 7.67 0.73
C HIS A 172 0.94 6.50 -0.26
N PRO A 173 0.84 5.24 0.19
CA PRO A 173 1.07 4.07 -0.66
C PRO A 173 0.02 3.84 -1.75
N LEU A 174 -1.14 4.46 -1.59
CA LEU A 174 -2.25 4.42 -2.54
C LEU A 174 -2.30 5.66 -3.44
N GLN A 175 -1.33 6.57 -3.34
CA GLN A 175 -1.15 7.67 -4.27
C GLN A 175 0.05 7.38 -5.15
N ILE A 176 -0.20 7.30 -6.45
CA ILE A 176 0.81 6.99 -7.45
C ILE A 176 0.78 8.10 -8.50
N ASP A 177 1.93 8.66 -8.80
CA ASP A 177 2.09 9.66 -9.84
C ASP A 177 2.51 9.01 -11.17
N TYR A 178 1.93 9.51 -12.26
CA TYR A 178 2.11 9.00 -13.62
C TYR A 178 2.54 10.10 -14.57
N LYS A 179 3.40 9.76 -15.53
CA LYS A 179 3.68 10.62 -16.67
C LYS A 179 2.48 10.63 -17.61
N ILE A 180 2.19 11.79 -18.17
CA ILE A 180 1.27 11.91 -19.30
C ILE A 180 1.91 11.26 -20.53
N ASP A 181 1.12 10.52 -21.32
CA ASP A 181 1.61 9.95 -22.57
C ASP A 181 1.83 11.03 -23.65
N GLU A 182 2.70 10.73 -24.61
CA GLU A 182 3.10 11.68 -25.66
C GLU A 182 1.92 12.10 -26.57
N ILE A 183 0.91 11.25 -26.76
CA ILE A 183 -0.26 11.58 -27.58
C ILE A 183 -1.12 12.63 -26.87
N SER A 184 -1.41 12.39 -25.59
CA SER A 184 -2.14 13.33 -24.74
C SER A 184 -1.39 14.65 -24.54
N LEU A 185 -0.06 14.58 -24.41
CA LEU A 185 0.81 15.76 -24.32
C LEU A 185 0.76 16.60 -25.61
N ALA A 186 0.89 15.96 -26.77
CA ALA A 186 0.78 16.63 -28.06
C ALA A 186 -0.60 17.27 -28.27
N TYR A 187 -1.67 16.59 -27.83
CA TYR A 187 -3.03 17.11 -27.86
C TYR A 187 -3.18 18.34 -26.95
N LEU A 188 -2.63 18.30 -25.72
CA LEU A 188 -2.60 19.43 -24.80
C LEU A 188 -1.90 20.64 -25.44
N LEU A 189 -0.68 20.44 -25.97
CA LEU A 189 0.11 21.50 -26.62
C LEU A 189 -0.59 22.11 -27.82
N ARG A 190 -1.23 21.29 -28.66
CA ARG A 190 -1.98 21.75 -29.83
C ARG A 190 -3.14 22.66 -29.41
N ASN A 191 -3.88 22.28 -28.38
CA ASN A 191 -5.05 23.02 -27.93
C ASN A 191 -4.71 24.26 -27.08
N CYS A 192 -3.52 24.30 -26.45
CA CYS A 192 -3.02 25.51 -25.79
C CYS A 192 -2.92 26.71 -26.74
N ARG A 193 -2.73 26.48 -28.05
CA ARG A 193 -2.71 27.55 -29.07
C ARG A 193 -4.02 28.33 -29.17
N ASN A 194 -5.12 27.78 -28.66
CA ASN A 194 -6.41 28.48 -28.61
C ASN A 194 -6.49 29.47 -27.44
N ILE A 195 -5.67 29.27 -26.41
CA ILE A 195 -5.66 30.05 -25.16
C ILE A 195 -4.54 31.08 -25.15
N PHE A 196 -3.34 30.66 -25.56
CA PHE A 196 -2.11 31.44 -25.52
C PHE A 196 -1.64 31.78 -26.93
N LYS A 197 -1.10 32.98 -27.13
CA LYS A 197 -0.63 33.48 -28.43
C LYS A 197 0.79 34.03 -28.32
N GLY A 198 1.56 33.92 -29.41
CA GLY A 198 2.90 34.51 -29.50
C GLY A 198 3.83 34.01 -28.39
N GLN A 199 4.39 34.95 -27.63
CA GLN A 199 5.35 34.66 -26.56
C GLN A 199 4.74 33.85 -25.41
N GLU A 200 3.48 34.10 -25.05
CA GLU A 200 2.78 33.35 -23.99
C GLU A 200 2.70 31.85 -24.32
N TYR A 201 2.50 31.50 -25.60
CA TYR A 201 2.45 30.11 -26.02
C TYR A 201 3.80 29.42 -25.87
N LYS A 202 4.89 30.10 -26.26
CA LYS A 202 6.26 29.57 -26.10
C LYS A 202 6.61 29.33 -24.63
N GLU A 203 6.15 30.22 -23.75
CA GLU A 203 6.34 30.10 -22.31
C GLU A 203 5.59 28.91 -21.72
N ILE A 204 4.34 28.70 -22.14
CA ILE A 204 3.53 27.55 -21.74
C ILE A 204 4.08 26.24 -22.31
N GLU A 205 4.51 26.22 -23.57
CA GLU A 205 5.16 25.06 -24.18
C GLU A 205 6.43 24.69 -23.41
N ALA A 206 7.28 25.67 -23.11
CA ALA A 206 8.49 25.45 -22.33
C ALA A 206 8.18 25.00 -20.88
N PHE A 207 7.13 25.56 -20.26
CA PHE A 207 6.63 25.10 -18.95
C PHE A 207 6.21 23.63 -19.00
N ILE A 208 5.46 23.25 -20.03
CA ILE A 208 5.00 21.86 -20.20
C ILE A 208 6.19 20.91 -20.33
N HIS A 209 7.16 21.25 -21.18
CA HIS A 209 8.35 20.41 -21.36
C HIS A 209 9.21 20.29 -20.09
N ARG A 210 9.29 21.34 -19.27
CA ARG A 210 10.05 21.30 -18.00
C ARG A 210 9.40 20.41 -16.93
N HIS A 211 8.07 20.31 -16.90
CA HIS A 211 7.34 19.70 -15.79
C HIS A 211 6.67 18.36 -16.11
N LYS A 212 6.80 17.86 -17.35
CA LYS A 212 6.11 16.65 -17.80
C LYS A 212 6.61 15.35 -17.16
N ASP A 213 7.89 15.30 -16.74
CA ASP A 213 8.55 14.06 -16.33
C ASP A 213 8.74 13.93 -14.80
N ASP A 214 8.83 15.04 -14.07
CA ASP A 214 9.15 15.08 -12.63
C ASP A 214 8.51 16.27 -11.88
N GLY A 215 7.51 16.91 -12.48
CA GLY A 215 6.98 18.19 -12.01
C GLY A 215 5.49 18.19 -11.69
N VAL A 216 4.94 19.41 -11.62
CA VAL A 216 3.53 19.65 -11.30
C VAL A 216 2.55 19.13 -12.35
N LEU A 217 3.03 18.68 -13.52
CA LEU A 217 2.20 18.10 -14.58
C LEU A 217 2.04 16.60 -14.49
N LEU A 218 2.66 15.92 -13.51
CA LEU A 218 2.37 14.52 -13.25
C LEU A 218 0.89 14.32 -12.88
N LEU A 219 0.33 13.20 -13.31
CA LEU A 219 -1.04 12.79 -13.05
C LEU A 219 -1.09 11.99 -11.76
N LYS A 220 -1.89 12.45 -10.81
CA LYS A 220 -2.03 11.82 -9.49
C LYS A 220 -3.18 10.83 -9.51
N ALA A 221 -2.86 9.56 -9.31
CA ALA A 221 -3.83 8.49 -9.18
C ALA A 221 -4.00 8.09 -7.71
N THR A 222 -5.24 8.04 -7.25
CA THR A 222 -5.60 7.53 -5.93
C THR A 222 -6.29 6.18 -6.07
N TYR A 223 -5.80 5.19 -5.34
CA TYR A 223 -6.29 3.82 -5.35
C TYR A 223 -7.00 3.45 -4.05
N GLN A 224 -7.77 2.37 -4.11
CA GLN A 224 -8.30 1.66 -2.96
C GLN A 224 -7.89 0.20 -3.03
N ILE A 225 -7.54 -0.37 -1.88
CA ILE A 225 -7.29 -1.79 -1.76
C ILE A 225 -8.63 -2.53 -1.84
N GLN A 226 -8.73 -3.51 -2.73
CA GLN A 226 -9.86 -4.42 -2.81
C GLN A 226 -9.40 -5.84 -2.50
N ILE A 227 -9.97 -6.42 -1.44
CA ILE A 227 -9.72 -7.81 -1.08
C ILE A 227 -10.73 -8.69 -1.80
N SER A 228 -10.22 -9.72 -2.48
CA SER A 228 -11.01 -10.80 -3.07
C SER A 228 -10.78 -12.06 -2.24
N GLU A 229 -11.81 -12.49 -1.51
CA GLU A 229 -11.73 -13.70 -0.69
C GLU A 229 -12.16 -14.93 -1.49
N ILE A 230 -11.40 -16.01 -1.37
CA ILE A 230 -11.76 -17.33 -1.91
C ILE A 230 -12.17 -18.19 -0.72
N ALA A 231 -13.39 -18.73 -0.75
CA ALA A 231 -13.84 -19.65 0.27
C ALA A 231 -12.90 -20.87 0.32
N LYS A 232 -12.48 -21.28 1.53
CA LYS A 232 -11.65 -22.48 1.75
C LYS A 232 -12.15 -23.62 0.89
N SER A 233 -11.30 -24.11 -0.02
CA SER A 233 -11.69 -25.24 -0.85
C SER A 233 -11.92 -26.44 0.07
N LYS A 234 -13.10 -27.09 -0.04
CA LYS A 234 -13.45 -28.29 0.74
C LYS A 234 -12.45 -29.46 0.60
N LYS A 235 -11.47 -29.37 -0.32
CA LYS A 235 -10.43 -30.37 -0.52
C LYS A 235 -9.44 -30.46 0.65
N GLU A 236 -9.10 -29.35 1.31
CA GLU A 236 -8.20 -29.41 2.48
C GLU A 236 -8.88 -30.07 3.68
N ALA A 237 -10.16 -29.78 3.93
CA ALA A 237 -10.94 -30.40 5.00
C ALA A 237 -11.03 -31.94 4.84
N LEU A 238 -11.16 -32.43 3.61
CA LEU A 238 -11.16 -33.86 3.31
C LEU A 238 -9.77 -34.50 3.46
N SER A 239 -8.69 -33.77 3.14
CA SER A 239 -7.31 -34.27 3.33
C SER A 239 -6.91 -34.37 4.81
N ILE A 240 -7.38 -33.44 5.64
CA ILE A 240 -7.18 -33.46 7.09
C ILE A 240 -7.95 -34.64 7.71
N GLN A 241 -9.17 -34.91 7.27
CA GLN A 241 -9.94 -36.07 7.74
C GLN A 241 -9.27 -37.40 7.35
N LYS A 242 -8.74 -37.51 6.13
CA LYS A 242 -8.03 -38.72 5.67
C LYS A 242 -6.73 -38.98 6.43
N ALA A 243 -5.94 -37.94 6.71
CA ALA A 243 -4.71 -38.05 7.48
C ALA A 243 -4.96 -38.39 8.97
N VAL A 244 -6.10 -37.97 9.54
CA VAL A 244 -6.53 -38.32 10.90
C VAL A 244 -7.06 -39.76 10.97
N GLU A 245 -7.76 -40.24 9.94
CA GLU A 245 -8.19 -41.64 9.86
C GLU A 245 -7.03 -42.62 9.66
N GLU A 246 -6.05 -42.30 8.80
CA GLU A 246 -4.89 -43.16 8.58
C GLU A 246 -4.03 -43.31 9.86
N LYS A 247 -3.90 -42.26 10.69
CA LYS A 247 -3.22 -42.35 11.98
C LYS A 247 -3.97 -43.21 13.01
N ARG A 248 -5.32 -43.19 13.02
CA ARG A 248 -6.14 -44.02 13.92
C ARG A 248 -6.11 -45.51 13.56
N VAL A 249 -5.81 -45.87 12.32
CA VAL A 249 -5.73 -47.27 11.87
C VAL A 249 -4.36 -47.89 12.21
N VAL A 250 -3.29 -47.08 12.31
CA VAL A 250 -1.95 -47.56 12.67
C VAL A 250 -1.80 -47.82 14.18
N GLU A 251 -2.52 -47.09 15.04
CA GLU A 251 -2.49 -47.32 16.50
C GLU A 251 -3.35 -48.51 16.98
N LYS A 252 -4.07 -49.19 16.07
CA LYS A 252 -4.97 -50.32 16.38
C LYS A 252 -4.48 -51.68 15.86
N LYS A 253 -3.21 -51.81 15.47
CA LYS A 253 -2.59 -53.09 15.08
C LYS A 253 -1.45 -53.49 16.01
#